data_AF-A0A1Y1IKR0-F1
#
_entry.id   AF-A0A1Y1IKR0-F1
#
_cell.length_a   1.000
_cell.length_b   1.000
_cell.length_c   1.000
_cell.angle_alpha   90.00
_cell.angle_beta   90.00
_cell.angle_gamma   90.00
#
_symmetry.space_group_name_H-M   'P 1'
#
loop_
_entity.id
_entity.type
_entity.pdbx_description
1 polymer ?
#
loop_
_entity_poly.entity_id
_entity_poly.type
_entity_poly.pdbx_seq_one_letter_code
_entity_poly.pdbx_strand_id
1 'polypeptide(L)'
;MVKKQKEGKIMNPTDAHRKMERRKELQRNKKERMKVREVGVLKKDPNAIKAQIDKLEQMQADGALDKTRRHKKRQLEESLDKVVKKQKEYEEKMREKGEEPVMFSHLAPPKPSMVVPLNDVKVAGDYPRPEDSVYYHPELNPQGLPPGGKPQMYRARPVEPIPSPAKQTDAPPLALPIPPPPKPPAPK
;
A
#
# COMPACT_ATOMS: atom_id res chain seq x y z
N MET A 1 -7.19 27.95 -22.40
CA MET A 1 -8.54 28.55 -22.61
C MET A 1 -9.20 28.81 -21.27
N VAL A 2 -9.13 30.05 -20.80
CA VAL A 2 -9.82 30.52 -19.59
C VAL A 2 -11.31 30.60 -19.93
N LYS A 3 -12.16 29.89 -19.18
CA LYS A 3 -13.62 30.02 -19.34
C LYS A 3 -14.00 31.41 -18.85
N LYS A 4 -14.31 32.31 -19.78
CA LYS A 4 -14.93 33.62 -19.52
C LYS A 4 -16.18 33.37 -18.69
N GLN A 5 -16.17 33.75 -17.42
CA GLN A 5 -17.40 33.77 -16.62
C GLN A 5 -18.25 34.91 -17.17
N LYS A 6 -19.55 34.65 -17.41
CA LYS A 6 -20.50 35.71 -17.70
C LYS A 6 -20.62 36.55 -16.43
N GLU A 7 -19.82 37.61 -16.40
CA GLU A 7 -19.78 38.63 -15.38
C GLU A 7 -21.18 39.26 -15.26
N GLY A 8 -21.76 39.25 -14.06
CA GLY A 8 -22.98 40.02 -13.77
C GLY A 8 -24.12 39.30 -13.06
N LYS A 9 -24.03 37.99 -12.77
CA LYS A 9 -25.09 37.32 -11.96
C LYS A 9 -24.49 36.65 -10.73
N ILE A 10 -24.77 37.21 -9.55
CA ILE A 10 -24.55 36.57 -8.25
C ILE A 10 -25.23 35.21 -8.35
N MET A 11 -24.44 34.15 -8.47
CA MET A 11 -25.01 32.81 -8.57
C MET A 11 -25.72 32.48 -7.27
N ASN A 12 -26.91 31.88 -7.39
CA ASN A 12 -27.58 31.29 -6.25
C ASN A 12 -26.59 30.33 -5.54
N PRO A 13 -26.45 30.38 -4.20
CA PRO A 13 -25.54 29.51 -3.46
C PRO A 13 -25.74 28.01 -3.79
N THR A 14 -26.98 27.60 -4.08
CA THR A 14 -27.31 26.23 -4.51
C THR A 14 -26.72 25.89 -5.88
N ASP A 15 -26.83 26.81 -6.85
CA ASP A 15 -26.26 26.64 -8.18
C ASP A 15 -24.73 26.69 -8.16
N ALA A 16 -24.15 27.48 -7.25
CA ALA A 16 -22.72 27.49 -7.01
C ALA A 16 -22.25 26.12 -6.49
N HIS A 17 -22.94 25.54 -5.51
CA HIS A 17 -22.64 24.20 -4.98
C HIS A 17 -22.73 23.14 -6.08
N ARG A 18 -23.84 23.10 -6.82
CA ARG A 18 -24.04 22.14 -7.93
C ARG A 18 -22.96 22.23 -9.00
N LYS A 19 -22.55 23.46 -9.36
CA LYS A 19 -21.47 23.67 -10.34
C LYS A 19 -20.11 23.28 -9.77
N MET A 20 -19.87 23.49 -8.48
CA MET A 20 -18.64 23.03 -7.82
C MET A 20 -18.57 21.50 -7.79
N GLU A 21 -19.66 20.80 -7.47
CA GLU A 21 -19.74 19.34 -7.51
C GLU A 21 -19.48 18.81 -8.91
N ARG A 22 -20.18 19.34 -9.93
CA ARG A 22 -19.95 18.95 -11.33
C ARG A 22 -18.51 19.23 -11.76
N ARG A 23 -17.91 20.35 -11.34
CA ARG A 23 -16.51 20.66 -11.66
C ARG A 23 -15.55 19.66 -11.00
N LYS A 24 -15.79 19.31 -9.72
CA LYS A 24 -15.01 18.28 -9.00
C LYS A 24 -15.13 16.92 -9.69
N GLU A 25 -16.34 16.52 -10.06
CA GLU A 25 -16.62 15.27 -10.77
C GLU A 25 -15.94 15.24 -12.14
N LEU A 26 -16.09 16.29 -12.96
CA LEU A 26 -15.42 16.42 -14.25
C LEU A 26 -13.89 16.38 -14.12
N GLN A 27 -13.34 16.97 -13.05
CA GLN A 27 -11.91 16.89 -12.77
C GLN A 27 -11.47 15.47 -12.40
N ARG A 28 -12.26 14.73 -11.59
CA ARG A 28 -11.99 13.32 -11.26
C ARG A 28 -12.01 12.46 -12.52
N ASN A 29 -13.07 12.56 -13.33
CA ASN A 29 -13.20 11.87 -14.61
C ASN A 29 -12.05 12.21 -15.57
N LYS A 30 -11.61 13.48 -15.63
CA LYS A 30 -10.47 13.86 -16.45
C LYS A 30 -9.17 13.20 -15.95
N LYS A 31 -8.91 13.20 -14.63
CA LYS A 31 -7.74 12.55 -14.04
C LYS A 31 -7.75 11.04 -14.32
N GLU A 32 -8.89 10.39 -14.13
CA GLU A 32 -9.06 8.96 -14.42
C GLU A 32 -8.79 8.65 -15.89
N ARG A 33 -9.38 9.41 -16.82
CA ARG A 33 -9.08 9.25 -18.25
C ARG A 33 -7.60 9.44 -18.58
N MET A 34 -6.91 10.36 -17.91
CA MET A 34 -5.47 10.54 -18.09
C MET A 34 -4.68 9.33 -17.58
N LYS A 35 -5.04 8.78 -16.42
CA LYS A 35 -4.43 7.55 -15.88
C LYS A 35 -4.65 6.35 -16.81
N VAL A 36 -5.88 6.16 -17.31
CA VAL A 36 -6.21 5.08 -18.26
C VAL A 36 -5.37 5.23 -19.54
N ARG A 37 -5.23 6.45 -20.06
CA ARG A 37 -4.37 6.72 -21.23
C ARG A 37 -2.90 6.43 -20.94
N GLU A 38 -2.40 6.81 -19.77
CA GLU A 38 -1.01 6.56 -19.35
C GLU A 38 -0.71 5.07 -19.24
N VAL A 39 -1.60 4.30 -18.60
CA VAL A 39 -1.50 2.83 -18.54
C VAL A 39 -1.56 2.22 -19.95
N GLY A 40 -2.42 2.73 -20.83
CA GLY A 40 -2.49 2.27 -22.22
C GLY A 40 -1.22 2.55 -23.03
N VAL A 41 -0.45 3.58 -22.69
CA VAL A 41 0.87 3.85 -23.29
C VAL A 41 1.94 2.92 -22.72
N LEU A 42 1.97 2.72 -21.40
CA LEU A 42 2.93 1.83 -20.73
C LEU A 42 2.81 0.37 -21.19
N LYS A 43 1.60 -0.09 -21.53
CA LYS A 43 1.33 -1.43 -22.06
C LYS A 43 1.84 -1.67 -23.49
N LYS A 44 2.25 -0.63 -24.21
CA LYS A 44 2.77 -0.80 -25.58
C LYS A 44 4.23 -1.22 -25.54
N ASP A 45 4.58 -2.22 -26.32
CA ASP A 45 5.97 -2.70 -26.40
C ASP A 45 6.82 -1.75 -27.27
N PRO A 46 7.87 -1.12 -26.71
CA PRO A 46 8.73 -0.23 -27.48
C PRO A 46 9.51 -0.97 -28.57
N ASN A 47 9.88 -2.22 -28.32
CA ASN A 47 10.64 -3.04 -29.27
C ASN A 47 9.81 -3.40 -30.51
N ALA A 48 8.52 -3.66 -30.34
CA ALA A 48 7.61 -3.92 -31.47
C ALA A 48 7.47 -2.68 -32.37
N ILE A 49 7.42 -1.49 -31.78
CA ILE A 49 7.35 -0.21 -32.52
C ILE A 49 8.68 0.04 -33.25
N LYS A 50 9.83 -0.18 -32.60
CA LYS A 50 11.16 -0.08 -33.23
C LYS A 50 11.29 -1.01 -34.43
N ALA A 51 10.96 -2.29 -34.28
CA ALA A 51 10.99 -3.24 -35.39
C ALA A 51 10.11 -2.83 -36.58
N GLN A 52 9.01 -2.11 -36.33
CA GLN A 52 8.16 -1.58 -37.39
C GLN A 52 8.79 -0.35 -38.07
N ILE A 53 9.48 0.50 -37.32
CA ILE A 53 10.27 1.61 -37.87
C ILE A 53 11.41 1.05 -38.74
N ASP A 54 12.18 0.10 -38.23
CA ASP A 54 13.31 -0.52 -38.94
C ASP A 54 12.88 -1.11 -40.29
N LYS A 55 11.72 -1.78 -40.34
CA LYS A 55 11.14 -2.27 -41.61
C LYS A 55 10.83 -1.13 -42.58
N LEU A 56 10.26 -0.03 -42.09
CA LEU A 56 9.97 1.15 -42.92
C LEU A 56 11.25 1.86 -43.37
N GLU A 57 12.32 1.82 -42.56
CA GLU A 57 13.64 2.37 -42.89
C GLU A 57 14.38 1.56 -43.94
N GLN A 58 14.36 0.23 -43.85
CA GLN A 58 14.91 -0.66 -44.87
C GLN A 58 14.25 -0.39 -46.23
N MET A 59 12.91 -0.29 -46.26
CA MET A 59 12.18 0.07 -47.48
C MET A 59 12.43 1.51 -47.96
N GLN A 60 12.89 2.41 -47.08
CA GLN A 60 13.29 3.76 -47.43
C GLN A 60 14.67 3.77 -48.09
N ALA A 61 15.60 2.94 -47.59
CA ALA A 61 16.93 2.77 -48.15
C ALA A 61 16.87 2.20 -49.57
N ASP A 62 15.89 1.34 -49.86
CA ASP A 62 15.62 0.81 -51.21
C ASP A 62 14.99 1.85 -52.17
N GLY A 63 14.81 3.11 -51.73
CA GLY A 63 14.50 4.25 -52.59
C GLY A 63 13.02 4.48 -52.92
N ALA A 64 12.09 3.61 -52.47
CA ALA A 64 10.68 3.64 -52.86
C ALA A 64 9.69 3.72 -51.68
N LEU A 65 9.87 4.69 -50.76
CA LEU A 65 8.92 4.89 -49.65
C LEU A 65 7.85 5.93 -50.01
N ASP A 66 6.58 5.50 -50.11
CA ASP A 66 5.42 6.37 -50.36
C ASP A 66 5.19 7.42 -49.23
N LYS A 67 4.54 8.55 -49.54
CA LYS A 67 4.17 9.62 -48.59
C LYS A 67 3.38 9.07 -47.40
N THR A 68 2.50 8.11 -47.64
CA THR A 68 1.71 7.43 -46.61
C THR A 68 2.60 6.67 -45.63
N ARG A 69 3.62 5.96 -46.15
CA ARG A 69 4.56 5.18 -45.35
C ARG A 69 5.51 6.08 -44.56
N ARG A 70 5.97 7.20 -45.14
CA ARG A 70 6.73 8.25 -44.43
C ARG A 70 5.92 8.83 -43.27
N HIS A 71 4.64 9.10 -43.48
CA HIS A 71 3.77 9.58 -42.41
C HIS A 71 3.59 8.55 -41.29
N LYS A 72 3.42 7.27 -41.65
CA LYS A 72 3.34 6.16 -40.70
C LYS A 72 4.63 6.01 -39.89
N LYS A 73 5.80 6.12 -40.54
CA LYS A 73 7.11 6.13 -39.86
C LYS A 73 7.15 7.23 -38.79
N ARG A 74 6.79 8.47 -39.16
CA ARG A 74 6.75 9.60 -38.21
C ARG A 74 5.77 9.37 -37.04
N GLN A 75 4.61 8.77 -37.28
CA GLN A 75 3.66 8.44 -36.21
C GLN A 75 4.20 7.37 -35.26
N LEU A 76 4.92 6.38 -35.79
CA LEU A 76 5.55 5.34 -34.98
C LEU A 76 6.70 5.89 -34.14
N GLU A 77 7.53 6.77 -34.72
CA GLU A 77 8.57 7.51 -33.98
C GLU A 77 7.96 8.34 -32.84
N GLU A 78 6.91 9.11 -33.09
CA GLU A 78 6.22 9.89 -32.05
C GLU A 78 5.60 9.00 -30.97
N SER A 79 5.08 7.82 -31.35
CA SER A 79 4.56 6.84 -30.40
C SER A 79 5.69 6.21 -29.58
N LEU A 80 6.83 5.89 -30.19
CA LEU A 80 8.01 5.32 -29.52
C LEU A 80 8.54 6.30 -28.48
N ASP A 81 8.71 7.57 -28.85
CA ASP A 81 9.16 8.63 -27.93
C ASP A 81 8.25 8.74 -26.71
N LYS A 82 6.93 8.68 -26.91
CA LYS A 82 5.96 8.73 -25.80
C LYS A 82 6.08 7.52 -24.89
N VAL A 83 6.24 6.32 -25.44
CA VAL A 83 6.39 5.07 -24.68
C VAL A 83 7.68 5.08 -23.88
N VAL A 84 8.81 5.38 -24.52
CA VAL A 84 10.14 5.41 -23.87
C VAL A 84 10.19 6.47 -22.77
N LYS A 85 9.70 7.70 -23.03
CA LYS A 85 9.62 8.75 -22.01
C LYS A 85 8.77 8.31 -20.82
N LYS A 86 7.61 7.68 -21.07
CA LYS A 86 6.72 7.22 -20.01
C LYS A 86 7.26 6.04 -19.21
N GLN A 87 7.95 5.10 -19.85
CA GLN A 87 8.63 4.01 -19.17
C GLN A 87 9.75 4.54 -18.28
N LYS A 88 10.58 5.46 -18.79
CA LYS A 88 11.64 6.10 -18.02
C LYS A 88 11.10 6.89 -16.82
N GLU A 89 10.04 7.69 -17.01
CA GLU A 89 9.38 8.39 -15.91
C GLU A 89 8.78 7.42 -14.87
N TYR A 90 8.25 6.28 -15.31
CA TYR A 90 7.69 5.27 -14.41
C TYR A 90 8.80 4.57 -13.62
N GLU A 91 9.87 4.17 -14.28
CA GLU A 91 11.07 3.58 -13.67
C GLU A 91 11.70 4.55 -12.66
N GLU A 92 11.86 5.82 -13.03
CA GLU A 92 12.37 6.86 -12.13
C GLU A 92 11.46 7.09 -10.92
N LYS A 93 10.13 7.10 -11.12
CA LYS A 93 9.16 7.16 -10.00
C LYS A 93 9.20 5.93 -9.12
N MET A 94 9.47 4.74 -9.68
CA MET A 94 9.60 3.51 -8.89
C MET A 94 10.93 3.51 -8.12
N ARG A 95 12.00 4.04 -8.72
CA ARG A 95 13.30 4.27 -8.06
C ARG A 95 13.22 5.33 -6.96
N GLU A 96 12.47 6.41 -7.18
CA GLU A 96 12.28 7.49 -6.20
C GLU A 96 11.33 7.07 -5.06
N LYS A 97 10.36 6.20 -5.32
CA LYS A 97 9.45 5.64 -4.30
C LYS A 97 10.03 4.43 -3.54
N GLY A 98 11.15 3.89 -3.99
CA GLY A 98 11.78 2.70 -3.45
C GLY A 98 13.29 2.88 -3.37
N GLU A 99 13.69 3.55 -2.29
CA GLU A 99 14.99 3.44 -1.61
C GLU A 99 16.22 3.75 -2.48
N GLU A 100 16.85 4.90 -2.21
CA GLU A 100 18.30 4.98 -2.43
C GLU A 100 18.96 3.77 -1.76
N PRO A 101 19.99 3.16 -2.36
CA PRO A 101 20.76 2.15 -1.65
C PRO A 101 21.32 2.82 -0.38
N VAL A 102 20.67 2.55 0.76
CA VAL A 102 21.14 2.92 2.08
C VAL A 102 22.40 2.10 2.32
N MET A 103 23.52 2.58 1.80
CA MET A 103 24.86 2.09 2.10
C MET A 103 25.32 2.59 3.48
N PHE A 104 24.42 2.60 4.47
CA PHE A 104 24.76 2.80 5.87
C PHE A 104 24.01 1.78 6.74
N SER A 105 24.70 0.70 7.05
CA SER A 105 24.19 -0.53 7.65
C SER A 105 23.95 -0.47 9.17
N HIS A 106 23.83 0.71 9.81
CA HIS A 106 23.87 0.80 11.29
C HIS A 106 22.70 1.52 11.98
N LEU A 107 21.74 2.09 11.26
CA LEU A 107 20.52 2.63 11.90
C LEU A 107 19.30 1.87 11.38
N ALA A 108 18.63 1.16 12.30
CA ALA A 108 17.43 0.41 12.00
C ALA A 108 16.35 1.32 11.35
N PRO A 109 15.69 0.87 10.27
CA PRO A 109 14.62 1.65 9.65
C PRO A 109 13.45 1.84 10.62
N PRO A 110 12.78 3.01 10.64
CA PRO A 110 11.55 3.19 11.41
C PRO A 110 10.48 2.24 10.85
N LYS A 111 10.04 1.28 11.67
CA LYS A 111 8.99 0.32 11.32
C LYS A 111 7.71 1.07 10.90
N PRO A 112 7.17 0.88 9.68
CA PRO A 112 5.85 1.36 9.36
C PRO A 112 4.80 0.59 10.17
N SER A 113 3.86 1.34 10.76
CA SER A 113 2.59 0.91 11.38
C SER A 113 2.19 -0.56 11.12
N MET A 114 2.28 -1.40 12.15
CA MET A 114 1.77 -2.78 12.12
C MET A 114 0.25 -2.79 11.87
N VAL A 115 -0.15 -3.10 10.65
CA VAL A 115 -1.41 -3.79 10.38
C VAL A 115 -1.02 -5.20 9.99
N VAL A 116 -0.92 -6.11 10.96
CA VAL A 116 -0.57 -7.50 10.69
C VAL A 116 -1.86 -8.27 10.40
N PRO A 117 -2.06 -8.85 9.22
CA PRO A 117 -3.18 -9.75 8.96
C PRO A 117 -3.05 -11.02 9.80
N LEU A 118 -4.20 -11.49 10.31
CA LEU A 118 -4.38 -12.47 11.39
C LEU A 118 -3.73 -13.85 11.21
N ASN A 119 -3.18 -14.20 10.03
CA ASN A 119 -2.91 -15.61 9.72
C ASN A 119 -1.43 -16.00 9.59
N ASP A 120 -0.48 -15.08 9.69
CA ASP A 120 0.94 -15.43 9.58
C ASP A 120 1.76 -14.74 10.67
N VAL A 121 2.17 -15.49 11.70
CA VAL A 121 3.56 -15.56 12.21
C VAL A 121 3.58 -16.27 13.58
N LYS A 122 4.35 -17.36 13.61
CA LYS A 122 4.77 -18.10 14.79
C LYS A 122 5.92 -17.36 15.49
N VAL A 123 5.66 -16.52 16.49
CA VAL A 123 6.64 -16.16 17.55
C VAL A 123 5.86 -15.84 18.83
N ALA A 124 5.91 -16.72 19.83
CA ALA A 124 5.10 -16.67 21.05
C ALA A 124 5.54 -15.61 22.11
N GLY A 125 6.21 -14.53 21.71
CA GLY A 125 6.85 -13.60 22.65
C GLY A 125 6.58 -12.11 22.47
N ASP A 126 6.28 -11.65 21.25
CA ASP A 126 6.24 -10.20 20.93
C ASP A 126 4.85 -9.66 20.58
N TYR A 127 3.80 -10.50 20.67
CA TYR A 127 2.44 -10.01 20.45
C TYR A 127 1.95 -9.27 21.70
N PRO A 128 1.51 -8.01 21.58
CA PRO A 128 0.87 -7.33 22.68
C PRO A 128 -0.38 -8.12 23.05
N ARG A 129 -0.53 -8.45 24.33
CA ARG A 129 -1.67 -9.24 24.77
C ARG A 129 -2.93 -8.39 24.60
N PRO A 130 -4.10 -9.01 24.38
CA PRO A 130 -5.35 -8.26 24.32
C PRO A 130 -5.53 -7.34 25.53
N GLU A 131 -5.16 -7.79 26.74
CA GLU A 131 -5.23 -7.04 28.00
C GLU A 131 -4.39 -5.75 28.01
N ASP A 132 -3.36 -5.68 27.18
CA ASP A 132 -2.50 -4.51 27.08
C ASP A 132 -3.14 -3.42 26.21
N SER A 133 -4.19 -3.73 25.44
CA SER A 133 -4.91 -2.73 24.65
C SER A 133 -5.70 -1.77 25.55
N VAL A 134 -5.65 -0.48 25.23
CA VAL A 134 -6.49 0.54 25.89
C VAL A 134 -7.99 0.24 25.72
N TYR A 135 -8.34 -0.50 24.67
CA TYR A 135 -9.72 -0.85 24.33
C TYR A 135 -10.18 -2.19 24.90
N TYR A 136 -9.34 -2.90 25.64
CA TYR A 136 -9.68 -4.20 26.20
C TYR A 136 -10.77 -4.11 27.26
N HIS A 137 -11.76 -4.99 27.14
CA HIS A 137 -12.78 -5.22 28.16
C HIS A 137 -13.09 -6.72 28.22
N PRO A 138 -13.04 -7.38 29.40
CA PRO A 138 -13.20 -8.84 29.52
C PRO A 138 -14.45 -9.41 28.82
N GLU A 139 -15.59 -8.73 28.95
CA GLU A 139 -16.86 -9.18 28.35
C GLU A 139 -17.20 -8.51 27.01
N LEU A 140 -17.04 -7.18 26.91
CA LEU A 140 -17.50 -6.42 25.74
C LEU A 140 -16.49 -6.34 24.58
N ASN A 141 -15.19 -6.52 24.84
CA ASN A 141 -14.14 -6.48 23.83
C ASN A 141 -12.92 -7.32 24.25
N PRO A 142 -13.06 -8.65 24.32
CA PRO A 142 -11.99 -9.54 24.79
C PRO A 142 -10.78 -9.57 23.85
N GLN A 143 -10.95 -9.11 22.61
CA GLN A 143 -9.86 -9.02 21.63
C GLN A 143 -9.08 -7.70 21.71
N GLY A 144 -9.55 -6.72 22.49
CA GLY A 144 -8.89 -5.42 22.63
C GLY A 144 -8.79 -4.64 21.30
N LEU A 145 -9.70 -4.90 20.36
CA LEU A 145 -9.72 -4.23 19.06
C LEU A 145 -10.21 -2.78 19.21
N PRO A 146 -9.68 -1.82 18.44
CA PRO A 146 -10.12 -0.45 18.56
C PRO A 146 -11.49 -0.30 17.89
N PRO A 147 -12.41 0.52 18.45
CA PRO A 147 -13.65 0.84 17.76
C PRO A 147 -13.36 1.53 16.42
N GLY A 148 -14.23 1.32 15.44
CA GLY A 148 -14.04 1.79 14.07
C GLY A 148 -13.64 3.28 13.99
N GLY A 149 -12.54 3.56 13.32
CA GLY A 149 -12.00 4.92 13.13
C GLY A 149 -11.04 5.40 14.23
N LYS A 150 -10.83 4.63 15.31
CA LYS A 150 -9.77 4.92 16.30
C LYS A 150 -8.52 4.07 16.04
N PRO A 151 -7.31 4.60 16.28
CA PRO A 151 -6.07 3.83 16.15
C PRO A 151 -5.91 2.84 17.31
N GLN A 152 -5.23 1.71 17.06
CA GLN A 152 -4.86 0.74 18.09
C GLN A 152 -3.86 1.36 19.07
N MET A 153 -4.13 1.24 20.37
CA MET A 153 -3.32 1.85 21.44
C MET A 153 -3.09 0.82 22.55
N TYR A 154 -1.88 0.80 23.11
CA TYR A 154 -1.49 -0.11 24.19
C TYR A 154 -1.09 0.67 25.46
N ARG A 155 -1.43 0.13 26.63
CA ARG A 155 -0.96 0.61 27.93
C ARG A 155 0.47 0.13 28.12
N ALA A 156 1.37 1.05 28.45
CA ALA A 156 2.72 0.68 28.88
C ALA A 156 2.57 -0.12 30.18
N ARG A 157 2.91 -1.41 30.15
CA ARG A 157 3.06 -2.18 31.38
C ARG A 157 4.14 -1.48 32.24
N PRO A 158 3.91 -1.26 33.54
CA PRO A 158 5.01 -1.04 34.45
C PRO A 158 5.98 -2.20 34.23
N VAL A 159 7.22 -1.89 33.88
CA VAL A 159 8.28 -2.90 33.78
C VAL A 159 8.42 -3.46 35.19
N GLU A 160 7.85 -4.64 35.44
CA GLU A 160 8.20 -5.39 36.64
C GLU A 160 9.72 -5.58 36.59
N PRO A 161 10.45 -5.22 37.65
CA PRO A 161 11.90 -5.35 37.65
C PRO A 161 12.24 -6.80 37.35
N ILE A 162 13.01 -6.97 36.28
CA ILE A 162 13.54 -8.24 35.81
C ILE A 162 14.21 -8.91 37.03
N PRO A 163 13.78 -10.10 37.48
CA PRO A 163 14.50 -10.77 38.54
C PRO A 163 15.88 -11.16 38.01
N SER A 164 16.92 -10.50 38.53
CA SER A 164 18.33 -10.86 38.29
C SER A 164 18.56 -12.34 38.61
N PRO A 165 19.27 -13.09 37.77
CA PRO A 165 19.55 -14.49 38.04
C PRO A 165 20.76 -14.59 38.98
N ALA A 166 20.55 -14.62 40.31
CA ALA A 166 21.41 -15.31 41.27
C ALA A 166 20.97 -15.09 42.74
N LYS A 167 20.41 -16.13 43.36
CA LYS A 167 20.90 -16.81 44.59
C LYS A 167 19.77 -17.57 45.31
N GLN A 168 20.13 -18.77 45.76
CA GLN A 168 19.32 -19.81 46.40
C GLN A 168 18.71 -19.40 47.77
N THR A 169 17.86 -20.30 48.29
CA THR A 169 17.19 -20.39 49.62
C THR A 169 15.83 -19.67 49.64
N ASP A 170 14.68 -20.27 49.96
CA ASP A 170 14.29 -21.56 50.55
C ASP A 170 12.93 -21.99 49.98
N ALA A 171 12.68 -23.30 49.88
CA ALA A 171 11.38 -23.87 49.52
C ALA A 171 10.38 -23.78 50.70
N PRO A 172 9.07 -23.72 50.41
CA PRO A 172 8.21 -24.85 50.75
C PRO A 172 7.30 -25.28 49.57
N PRO A 173 6.74 -26.50 49.62
CA PRO A 173 6.65 -27.35 48.44
C PRO A 173 5.42 -27.15 47.56
N LEU A 174 5.65 -27.40 46.29
CA LEU A 174 4.76 -27.54 45.16
C LEU A 174 3.62 -28.55 45.42
N ALA A 175 2.37 -28.09 45.46
CA ALA A 175 1.19 -28.95 45.41
C ALA A 175 0.74 -29.10 43.95
N LEU A 176 1.29 -30.09 43.23
CA LEU A 176 0.72 -30.56 41.96
C LEU A 176 -0.53 -31.40 42.25
N PRO A 177 -1.64 -31.23 41.51
CA PRO A 177 -2.83 -32.06 41.67
C PRO A 177 -2.59 -33.47 41.12
N ILE A 178 -2.64 -34.47 42.00
CA ILE A 178 -2.60 -35.90 41.68
C ILE A 178 -3.98 -36.32 41.15
N PRO A 179 -4.08 -37.12 40.07
CA PRO A 179 -5.36 -37.56 39.50
C PRO A 179 -6.14 -38.51 40.45
N PRO A 180 -7.49 -38.57 40.33
CA PRO A 180 -8.32 -39.25 41.31
C PRO A 180 -8.20 -40.79 41.23
N PRO A 181 -8.06 -41.49 42.37
CA PRO A 181 -8.14 -42.95 42.42
C PRO A 181 -9.61 -43.47 42.37
N PRO A 182 -9.83 -44.69 41.88
CA PRO A 182 -11.16 -45.26 41.60
C PRO A 182 -11.94 -45.66 42.86
N LYS A 183 -13.29 -45.61 42.78
CA LYS A 183 -14.22 -46.00 43.86
C LYS A 183 -14.42 -47.53 43.95
N PRO A 184 -14.45 -48.09 45.17
CA PRO A 184 -15.09 -49.39 45.43
C PRO A 184 -15.99 -49.37 46.72
N PRO A 185 -16.73 -50.44 47.08
CA PRO A 185 -18.18 -50.57 46.88
C PRO A 185 -19.02 -50.42 48.17
N ALA A 186 -20.34 -50.39 47.97
CA ALA A 186 -21.41 -50.06 48.92
C ALA A 186 -21.61 -51.09 50.08
N PRO A 187 -22.38 -50.71 51.11
CA PRO A 187 -22.32 -51.28 52.47
C PRO A 187 -23.09 -52.60 52.62
N LYS A 188 -22.79 -53.33 53.70
CA LYS A 188 -23.62 -54.41 54.24
C LYS A 188 -24.46 -53.90 55.39
#